data_AF-A0A2T3MJH1-F1
#
_entry.id   AF-A0A2T3MJH1-F1
#
_cell.length_a   1.000
_cell.length_b   1.000
_cell.length_c   1.000
_cell.angle_alpha   90.00
_cell.angle_beta   90.00
_cell.angle_gamma   90.00
#
_symmetry.space_group_name_H-M   'P 1'
#
loop_
_entity.id
_entity.type
_entity.pdbx_description
1 polymer ?
#
loop_
_entity_poly.entity_id
_entity_poly.type
_entity_poly.pdbx_seq_one_letter_code
_entity_poly.pdbx_strand_id
1 'polypeptide(L)'
;MVIEHNSKVVTVLDTKWKLLDSAKANGTDKYGLSQSDFYQMLAYGHHYFDTEVESSEMFLVYPSHSGFQQAIPHSFDFPIQGEKTLKLWVVPFVISDKDDEKGIQWPKKAKIPAKFY
;
A
#
# COMPACT_ATOMS: atom_id res chain seq x y z
N MET A 1 -8.84 6.02 -0.41
CA MET A 1 -8.65 6.73 -1.70
C MET A 1 -8.61 5.72 -2.82
N VAL A 2 -9.32 5.97 -3.90
CA VAL A 2 -9.32 5.13 -5.11
C VAL A 2 -8.79 5.98 -6.25
N ILE A 3 -7.86 5.44 -7.03
CA ILE A 3 -7.36 6.09 -8.24
C ILE A 3 -7.94 5.34 -9.43
N GLU A 4 -8.57 6.09 -10.33
CA GLU A 4 -9.21 5.58 -11.53
C GLU A 4 -8.61 6.21 -12.78
N HIS A 5 -8.58 5.44 -13.87
CA HIS A 5 -8.14 5.91 -15.18
C HIS A 5 -8.94 5.22 -16.27
N ASN A 6 -9.51 6.01 -17.19
CA ASN A 6 -10.43 5.52 -18.22
C ASN A 6 -11.55 4.64 -17.64
N SER A 7 -12.14 5.10 -16.53
CA SER A 7 -13.23 4.40 -15.82
C SER A 7 -12.87 3.02 -15.27
N LYS A 8 -11.56 2.73 -15.14
CA LYS A 8 -11.05 1.51 -14.50
C LYS A 8 -10.32 1.88 -13.23
N VAL A 9 -10.58 1.13 -12.15
CA VAL A 9 -9.83 1.28 -10.91
C VAL A 9 -8.41 0.78 -11.14
N VAL A 10 -7.45 1.64 -10.83
CA VAL A 10 -6.02 1.38 -11.00
C VAL A 10 -5.41 0.90 -9.69
N THR A 11 -5.72 1.59 -8.60
CA THR A 11 -5.16 1.28 -7.28
C THR A 11 -6.06 1.81 -6.17
N VAL A 12 -5.98 1.17 -5.01
CA VAL A 12 -6.64 1.59 -3.77
C VAL A 12 -5.57 1.91 -2.73
N LEU A 13 -5.73 3.05 -2.06
CA LEU A 13 -4.88 3.50 -0.98
C LEU A 13 -5.71 3.76 0.26
N ASP A 14 -5.27 3.29 1.42
CA ASP A 14 -5.86 3.65 2.71
C ASP A 14 -4.81 4.32 3.59
N THR A 15 -5.16 5.49 4.15
CA THR A 15 -4.24 6.30 4.94
C THR A 15 -4.51 6.08 6.41
N LYS A 16 -3.46 5.79 7.17
CA LYS A 16 -3.55 5.49 8.59
C LYS A 16 -2.83 6.56 9.40
N TRP A 17 -3.48 7.06 10.45
CA TRP A 17 -2.88 7.96 11.41
C TRP A 17 -2.30 7.20 12.61
N LYS A 18 -1.30 6.36 12.36
CA LYS A 18 -0.57 5.62 13.40
C LYS A 18 0.90 5.44 13.01
N LEU A 19 1.77 5.33 14.00
CA LEU A 19 3.21 5.13 13.78
C LEU A 19 3.51 3.63 13.67
N LEU A 20 4.03 3.20 12.52
CA LEU A 20 4.57 1.86 12.36
C LEU A 20 5.93 1.74 13.01
N ASP A 21 6.26 0.57 13.55
CA ASP A 21 7.54 0.35 14.19
C ASP A 21 8.33 -0.70 13.41
N SER A 22 9.31 -0.26 12.61
CA SER A 22 10.15 -1.18 11.83
C SER A 22 11.02 -2.08 12.69
N ALA A 23 11.28 -1.74 13.97
CA ALA A 23 12.00 -2.61 14.89
C ALA A 23 11.21 -3.89 15.22
N LYS A 24 9.88 -3.89 15.00
CA LYS A 24 9.01 -5.06 15.17
C LYS A 24 8.93 -5.96 13.94
N ALA A 25 9.80 -5.81 12.95
CA ALA A 25 9.83 -6.66 11.75
C ALA A 25 9.94 -8.18 12.08
N ASN A 26 10.52 -8.53 13.22
CA ASN A 26 10.80 -9.91 13.64
C ASN A 26 9.78 -10.49 14.64
N GLY A 27 8.75 -9.74 15.03
CA GLY A 27 7.72 -10.17 15.97
C GLY A 27 6.48 -10.78 15.30
N THR A 28 5.56 -11.33 16.11
CA THR A 28 4.24 -11.81 15.66
C THR A 28 3.40 -10.70 15.03
N ASP A 29 3.54 -9.46 15.53
CA ASP A 29 2.99 -8.24 14.94
C ASP A 29 4.04 -7.54 14.07
N LYS A 30 4.31 -8.13 12.90
CA LYS A 30 5.28 -7.59 11.94
C LYS A 30 5.02 -6.10 11.70
N TYR A 31 6.01 -5.26 11.98
CA TYR A 31 6.00 -3.80 11.78
C TYR A 31 4.93 -3.02 12.58
N GLY A 32 4.20 -3.66 13.50
CA GLY A 32 3.03 -3.04 14.17
C GLY A 32 1.80 -2.88 13.25
N LEU A 33 1.74 -3.68 12.18
CA LEU A 33 0.60 -3.71 11.27
C LEU A 33 -0.61 -4.39 11.93
N SER A 34 -1.78 -3.76 11.84
CA SER A 34 -3.01 -4.37 12.38
C SER A 34 -3.58 -5.36 11.38
N GLN A 35 -3.94 -6.56 11.86
CA GLN A 35 -4.69 -7.52 11.06
C GLN A 35 -6.00 -6.91 10.53
N SER A 36 -6.65 -6.03 11.29
CA SER A 36 -7.88 -5.34 10.85
C SER A 36 -7.67 -4.52 9.57
N ASP A 37 -6.50 -3.89 9.41
CA ASP A 37 -6.21 -3.09 8.22
C ASP A 37 -6.00 -3.98 7.00
N PHE A 38 -5.43 -5.17 7.20
CA PHE A 38 -5.27 -6.16 6.14
C PHE A 38 -6.62 -6.66 5.65
N TYR A 39 -7.53 -6.98 6.57
CA TYR A 39 -8.89 -7.39 6.21
C TYR A 39 -9.65 -6.28 5.49
N GLN A 40 -9.52 -5.03 5.94
CA GLN A 40 -10.11 -3.88 5.28
C GLN A 40 -9.60 -3.74 3.84
N MET A 41 -8.28 -3.85 3.63
CA MET A 41 -7.68 -3.77 2.30
C MET A 41 -8.06 -4.96 1.41
N LEU A 42 -8.18 -6.16 1.96
CA LEU A 42 -8.68 -7.32 1.23
C LEU A 42 -10.12 -7.11 0.76
N ALA A 43 -11.00 -6.59 1.62
CA ALA A 43 -12.38 -6.27 1.26
C ALA A 43 -12.45 -5.22 0.14
N TYR A 44 -11.62 -4.18 0.20
CA TYR A 44 -11.52 -3.20 -0.89
C TYR A 44 -11.02 -3.83 -2.17
N GLY A 45 -9.99 -4.67 -2.10
CA GLY A 45 -9.45 -5.33 -3.27
C GLY A 45 -10.48 -6.21 -3.97
N HIS A 46 -11.26 -6.99 -3.21
CA HIS A 46 -12.38 -7.76 -3.76
C HIS A 46 -13.46 -6.86 -4.36
N HIS A 47 -13.81 -5.75 -3.71
CA HIS A 47 -14.86 -4.87 -4.22
C HIS A 47 -14.48 -4.18 -5.52
N TYR A 48 -13.23 -3.73 -5.67
CA TYR A 48 -12.80 -2.90 -6.79
C TYR A 48 -12.10 -3.66 -7.94
N PHE A 49 -11.50 -4.84 -7.67
CA PHE A 49 -10.69 -5.57 -8.66
C PHE A 49 -11.27 -6.93 -9.08
N ASP A 50 -12.57 -7.16 -8.86
CA ASP A 50 -13.23 -8.43 -9.23
C ASP A 50 -13.29 -8.70 -10.75
N THR A 51 -12.88 -7.73 -11.58
CA THR A 51 -12.90 -7.82 -13.05
C THR A 51 -11.48 -7.75 -13.62
N GLU A 52 -11.22 -8.51 -14.69
CA GLU A 52 -10.11 -8.50 -15.69
C GLU A 52 -8.64 -8.10 -15.35
N VAL A 53 -8.32 -7.54 -14.19
CA VAL A 53 -6.95 -7.13 -13.82
C VAL A 53 -6.19 -8.34 -13.26
N GLU A 54 -5.07 -8.69 -13.89
CA GLU A 54 -4.26 -9.86 -13.52
C GLU A 54 -3.49 -9.65 -12.19
N SER A 55 -3.08 -8.42 -11.88
CA SER A 55 -2.35 -8.08 -10.65
C SER A 55 -2.62 -6.62 -10.27
N SER A 56 -3.25 -6.40 -9.11
CA SER A 56 -3.58 -5.06 -8.62
C SER A 56 -2.71 -4.68 -7.42
N GLU A 57 -2.10 -3.50 -7.49
CA GLU A 57 -1.30 -2.93 -6.40
C GLU A 57 -2.20 -2.08 -5.49
N MET A 58 -2.12 -2.31 -4.19
CA MET A 58 -2.82 -1.56 -3.15
C MET A 58 -1.83 -1.04 -2.11
N PHE A 59 -2.18 0.04 -1.41
CA PHE A 59 -1.24 0.71 -0.51
C PHE A 59 -1.87 1.06 0.84
N LEU A 60 -1.21 0.68 1.92
CA LEU A 60 -1.39 1.31 3.22
C LEU A 60 -0.37 2.43 3.37
N VAL A 61 -0.86 3.64 3.57
CA VAL A 61 -0.06 4.85 3.68
C VAL A 61 0.02 5.26 5.16
N TYR A 62 1.24 5.42 5.66
CA TYR A 62 1.50 5.80 7.05
C TYR A 62 2.34 7.07 7.11
N PRO A 63 2.18 7.92 8.14
CA PRO A 63 3.09 9.05 8.34
C PRO A 63 4.52 8.53 8.52
N SER A 64 5.46 9.15 7.80
CA SER A 64 6.88 8.86 7.97
C SER A 64 7.37 9.38 9.32
N HIS A 65 8.29 8.64 9.94
CA HIS A 65 9.00 9.04 11.16
C HIS A 65 10.33 8.29 11.25
N SER A 66 11.13 8.54 12.29
CA SER A 66 12.48 7.97 12.45
C SER A 66 12.53 6.44 12.37
N GLY A 67 11.47 5.74 12.79
CA GLY A 67 11.35 4.30 12.70
C GLY A 67 10.65 3.78 11.44
N PHE A 68 10.21 4.63 10.51
CA PHE A 68 9.59 4.22 9.25
C PHE A 68 9.76 5.29 8.17
N GLN A 69 10.92 5.27 7.51
CA GLN A 69 11.30 6.24 6.47
C GLN A 69 11.23 5.67 5.05
N GLN A 70 11.18 4.35 4.91
CA GLN A 70 11.15 3.66 3.63
C GLN A 70 10.04 2.61 3.62
N ALA A 71 9.49 2.35 2.44
CA ALA A 71 8.49 1.30 2.25
C ALA A 71 9.01 -0.06 2.68
N ILE A 72 8.10 -0.93 3.12
CA ILE A 72 8.44 -2.34 3.35
C ILE A 72 8.90 -2.95 2.01
N PRO A 73 10.05 -3.64 1.93
CA PRO A 73 10.65 -4.05 0.65
C PRO A 73 9.87 -5.10 -0.15
N HIS A 74 8.82 -5.68 0.42
CA HIS A 74 7.99 -6.73 -0.17
C HIS A 74 6.51 -6.43 0.04
N SER A 75 5.69 -6.88 -0.91
CA SER A 75 4.24 -6.85 -0.79
C SER A 75 3.74 -7.99 0.12
N PHE A 76 2.56 -7.77 0.68
CA PHE A 76 1.73 -8.83 1.21
C PHE A 76 0.78 -9.26 0.11
N ASP A 77 0.93 -10.51 -0.33
CA ASP A 77 0.19 -11.05 -1.46
C ASP A 77 -1.07 -11.75 -0.97
N PHE A 78 -2.23 -11.36 -1.51
CA PHE A 78 -3.51 -12.04 -1.30
C PHE A 78 -3.91 -12.73 -2.60
N PRO A 79 -3.76 -14.07 -2.70
CA PRO A 79 -4.28 -14.81 -3.82
C PRO A 79 -5.80 -14.67 -3.89
N ILE A 80 -6.33 -14.40 -5.08
CA ILE A 80 -7.77 -14.37 -5.35
C ILE A 80 -8.08 -15.34 -6.50
N GLN A 81 -9.35 -15.46 -6.91
CA GLN A 81 -9.75 -16.46 -7.90
C GLN A 81 -9.07 -16.24 -9.27
N GLY A 82 -8.76 -17.34 -9.97
CA GLY A 82 -8.27 -17.31 -11.35
C GLY A 82 -6.82 -16.82 -11.54
N GLU A 83 -5.90 -17.30 -10.69
CA GLU A 83 -4.45 -16.96 -10.71
C GLU A 83 -4.09 -15.49 -10.41
N LYS A 84 -5.10 -14.65 -10.21
CA LYS A 84 -4.94 -13.25 -9.85
C LYS A 84 -4.43 -13.11 -8.42
N THR A 85 -3.61 -12.07 -8.20
CA THR A 85 -3.07 -11.75 -6.87
C THR A 85 -3.22 -10.26 -6.58
N LEU A 86 -3.78 -9.92 -5.42
CA LEU A 86 -3.76 -8.57 -4.90
C LEU A 86 -2.49 -8.35 -4.10
N LYS A 87 -1.75 -7.29 -4.40
CA LYS A 87 -0.48 -6.98 -3.75
C LYS A 87 -0.64 -5.76 -2.87
N LEU A 88 -0.50 -5.94 -1.57
CA LEU A 88 -0.58 -4.86 -0.60
C LEU A 88 0.81 -4.39 -0.18
N TRP A 89 1.08 -3.11 -0.41
CA TRP A 89 2.30 -2.43 0.01
C TRP A 89 2.05 -1.56 1.23
N VAL A 90 3.12 -1.33 1.98
CA VAL A 90 3.11 -0.43 3.14
C VAL A 90 4.15 0.64 2.90
N VAL A 91 3.70 1.89 2.79
CA VAL A 91 4.52 3.02 2.33
C VAL A 91 4.46 4.20 3.31
N PRO A 92 5.60 4.87 3.56
CA PRO A 92 5.60 6.13 4.29
C PRO A 92 5.16 7.29 3.41
N PHE A 93 4.47 8.24 4.01
CA PHE A 93 4.22 9.58 3.48
C PHE A 93 5.02 10.60 4.28
N VAL A 94 5.93 11.30 3.62
CA VAL A 94 6.72 12.36 4.23
C VAL A 94 5.93 13.67 4.16
N ILE A 95 5.75 14.30 5.32
CA ILE A 95 5.19 15.65 5.42
C ILE A 95 6.37 16.61 5.58
N SER A 96 6.61 17.45 4.57
CA SER A 96 7.64 18.49 4.57
C SER A 96 7.09 19.74 3.88
N ASP A 97 7.61 20.90 4.26
CA ASP A 97 7.34 22.17 3.58
C ASP A 97 8.07 22.27 2.23
N LYS A 98 9.07 21.41 2.01
CA LYS A 98 9.78 21.35 0.73
C LYS A 98 9.15 20.33 -0.21
N ASP A 99 8.84 20.77 -1.41
CA ASP A 99 8.14 19.95 -2.42
C ASP A 99 8.93 18.72 -2.86
N ASP A 100 10.26 18.79 -2.86
CA ASP A 100 11.16 17.71 -3.23
C ASP A 100 11.33 16.64 -2.15
N GLU A 101 10.95 16.95 -0.91
CA GLU A 101 11.07 16.05 0.24
C GLU A 101 9.74 15.39 0.63
N LYS A 102 8.59 16.00 0.28
CA LYS A 102 7.27 15.52 0.67
C LYS A 102 6.70 14.49 -0.31
N GLY A 103 5.83 13.61 0.18
CA GLY A 103 5.11 12.64 -0.63
C GLY A 103 5.34 11.18 -0.24
N ILE A 104 4.77 10.28 -1.04
CA ILE A 104 4.85 8.84 -0.80
C ILE A 104 6.23 8.32 -1.20
N GLN A 105 6.88 7.60 -0.27
CA GLN A 105 8.11 6.87 -0.54
C GLN A 105 7.75 5.51 -1.15
N TRP A 106 7.72 5.43 -2.48
CA TRP A 106 7.25 4.25 -3.20
C TRP A 106 8.22 3.05 -3.12
N PRO A 107 7.72 1.81 -3.07
CA PRO A 107 8.56 0.63 -3.14
C PRO A 107 9.09 0.43 -4.56
N LYS A 108 10.39 0.14 -4.71
CA LYS A 108 11.03 -0.10 -6.03
C LYS A 108 10.37 -1.22 -6.85
N LYS A 109 9.73 -2.18 -6.19
CA LYS A 109 9.14 -3.37 -6.81
C LYS A 109 7.65 -3.21 -7.13
N ALA A 110 7.00 -2.16 -6.62
CA ALA A 110 5.59 -1.93 -6.90
C ALA A 110 5.42 -1.48 -8.35
N LYS A 111 4.52 -2.13 -9.08
CA LYS A 111 4.16 -1.76 -10.45
C LYS A 111 3.10 -0.67 -10.42
N ILE A 112 3.49 0.52 -9.95
CA ILE A 112 2.59 1.66 -9.97
C ILE A 112 2.60 2.22 -11.39
N PRO A 113 1.45 2.48 -12.03
CA PRO A 113 1.48 3.04 -13.36
C PRO A 113 2.12 4.43 -13.30
N ALA A 114 3.23 4.59 -14.00
CA ALA A 114 4.10 5.76 -13.95
C ALA A 114 3.49 7.05 -14.54
N LYS A 115 2.17 7.12 -14.72
CA LYS A 115 1.46 8.22 -15.40
C LYS A 115 0.51 9.02 -14.49
N PHE A 116 0.59 8.86 -13.17
CA PHE A 116 -0.31 9.55 -12.21
C PHE A 116 0.36 10.64 -11.36
N TYR A 117 1.57 11.08 -11.73
CA TYR A 117 2.29 12.17 -11.08
C TYR A 117 2.86 13.11 -12.14
#